data_AF-A0A7X1ZR62-F1
#
_entry.id   AF-A0A7X1ZR62-F1
#
_cell.length_a   1.000
_cell.length_b   1.000
_cell.length_c   1.000
_cell.angle_alpha   90.00
_cell.angle_beta   90.00
_cell.angle_gamma   90.00
#
_symmetry.space_group_name_H-M   'P 1'
#
loop_
_entity.id
_entity.type
_entity.pdbx_description
1 polymer ?
#
loop_
_entity_poly.entity_id
_entity_poly.type
_entity_poly.pdbx_seq_one_letter_code
_entity_poly.pdbx_strand_id
1 'polypeptide(L)'
;MNWLLVMLSLIASGEVDPGITAEVWPVEPEAVVWEIPEPWQAEQLGLRVVYDGETYDEVSFRMLLPPLTGLVLRCDPDALTLADTLAPDYGLTADAEAAVEAAPRWLRPDLVDNLMQVSDSRQNTLAEMILNPTDPRLRDEIAFQAAHISPPYLMAMALSIIERNLDSLFAIDEELNYVEIVDYGDPAIDDDYYSTTQYKALEDSVEVSFEIPREIYYWYVIMPRITDELPKIIYNKFWREFLYYDNGTTSC
;
A
#
# COMPACT_ATOMS: atom_id res chain seq x y z
N MET A 1 -10.01 -14.02 -56.29
CA MET A 1 -8.98 -14.75 -55.53
C MET A 1 -8.58 -13.82 -54.38
N ASN A 2 -9.37 -13.76 -53.30
CA ASN A 2 -9.27 -14.59 -52.07
C ASN A 2 -7.93 -14.32 -51.35
N TRP A 3 -7.82 -13.78 -50.12
CA TRP A 3 -8.69 -13.90 -48.94
C TRP A 3 -8.65 -12.68 -47.99
N LEU A 4 -9.84 -12.26 -47.54
CA LEU A 4 -10.07 -11.82 -46.16
C LEU A 4 -10.09 -13.09 -45.31
N LEU A 5 -9.34 -13.14 -44.20
CA LEU A 5 -9.60 -14.11 -43.13
C LEU A 5 -10.03 -13.36 -41.88
N VAL A 6 -11.33 -13.39 -41.66
CA VAL A 6 -11.98 -13.15 -40.38
C VAL A 6 -11.70 -14.38 -39.54
N MET A 7 -10.93 -14.25 -38.46
CA MET A 7 -10.90 -15.26 -37.39
C MET A 7 -12.08 -14.97 -36.47
N LEU A 8 -13.20 -15.64 -36.74
CA LEU A 8 -14.23 -15.90 -35.74
C LEU A 8 -13.62 -16.89 -34.74
N SER A 9 -13.22 -16.43 -33.56
CA SER A 9 -13.08 -17.33 -32.42
C SER A 9 -14.48 -17.69 -31.94
N LEU A 10 -14.79 -18.98 -31.93
CA LEU A 10 -16.00 -19.51 -31.32
C LEU A 10 -16.07 -19.05 -29.86
N ILE A 11 -17.01 -18.18 -29.55
CA ILE A 11 -17.50 -18.02 -28.18
C ILE A 11 -18.35 -19.27 -27.94
N ALA A 12 -17.77 -20.27 -27.29
CA ALA A 12 -18.55 -21.36 -26.73
C ALA A 12 -19.48 -20.77 -25.67
N SER A 13 -20.79 -20.93 -25.85
CA SER A 13 -21.83 -20.54 -24.92
C SER A 13 -21.87 -21.49 -23.70
N GLY A 14 -20.79 -21.53 -22.93
CA GLY A 14 -20.79 -22.07 -21.57
C GLY A 14 -20.85 -20.91 -20.59
N GLU A 15 -21.46 -21.12 -19.43
CA GLU A 15 -21.19 -20.28 -18.25
C GLU A 15 -19.68 -20.26 -18.06
N VAL A 16 -19.03 -19.14 -18.42
CA VAL A 16 -17.65 -18.91 -18.04
C VAL A 16 -17.73 -18.62 -16.56
N ASP A 17 -17.30 -19.56 -15.73
CA ASP A 17 -17.08 -19.28 -14.31
C ASP A 17 -16.20 -18.03 -14.24
N PRO A 18 -16.67 -16.93 -13.64
CA PRO A 18 -15.86 -15.74 -13.48
C PRO A 18 -14.52 -16.14 -12.84
N GLY A 19 -13.41 -15.82 -13.51
CA GLY A 19 -12.07 -16.00 -12.93
C GLY A 19 -11.25 -17.20 -13.42
N ILE A 20 -11.76 -18.13 -14.23
CA ILE A 20 -10.90 -19.21 -14.77
C ILE A 20 -10.28 -18.78 -16.11
N THR A 21 -9.02 -18.36 -16.10
CA THR A 21 -8.22 -18.24 -17.32
C THR A 21 -7.79 -19.63 -17.78
N ALA A 22 -8.52 -20.19 -18.75
CA ALA A 22 -8.24 -21.51 -19.32
C ALA A 22 -6.99 -21.55 -20.22
N GLU A 23 -6.43 -20.39 -20.59
CA GLU A 23 -5.22 -20.30 -21.43
C GLU A 23 -4.18 -19.38 -20.77
N VAL A 24 -2.96 -19.90 -20.64
CA VAL A 24 -1.78 -19.13 -20.21
C VAL A 24 -1.50 -18.07 -21.29
N TRP A 25 -1.64 -16.80 -20.92
CA TRP A 25 -1.25 -15.72 -21.82
C TRP A 25 0.27 -15.80 -22.06
N PRO A 26 0.74 -15.85 -23.32
CA PRO A 26 2.18 -15.79 -23.57
C PRO A 26 2.67 -14.41 -23.14
N VAL A 27 3.36 -14.35 -21.99
CA VAL A 27 4.09 -13.17 -21.56
C VAL A 27 5.37 -13.15 -22.39
N GLU A 28 5.39 -12.33 -23.45
CA GLU A 28 6.63 -11.98 -24.13
C GLU A 28 7.60 -11.39 -23.08
N PRO A 29 8.87 -11.81 -23.02
CA PRO A 29 9.84 -11.36 -22.03
C PRO A 29 10.32 -9.91 -22.29
N GLU A 30 9.56 -9.13 -23.05
CA GLU A 30 9.83 -7.70 -23.21
C GLU A 30 9.79 -7.06 -21.84
N ALA A 31 10.97 -6.64 -21.39
CA ALA A 31 11.23 -6.13 -20.06
C ALA A 31 10.23 -5.02 -19.73
N VAL A 32 9.18 -5.37 -18.98
CA VAL A 32 8.49 -4.37 -18.20
C VAL A 32 9.51 -3.95 -17.15
N VAL A 33 10.15 -2.81 -17.40
CA VAL A 33 10.95 -2.12 -16.40
C VAL A 33 9.93 -1.58 -15.41
N TRP A 34 9.56 -2.43 -14.46
CA TRP A 34 8.83 -2.01 -13.28
C TRP A 34 9.82 -1.21 -12.44
N GLU A 35 9.86 0.11 -12.62
CA GLU A 35 10.38 0.98 -11.58
C GLU A 35 9.35 0.96 -10.45
N ILE A 36 9.40 -0.12 -9.65
CA ILE A 36 8.85 -0.09 -8.30
C ILE A 36 9.64 1.04 -7.62
N PRO A 37 8.97 2.08 -7.09
CA PRO A 37 9.68 3.07 -6.30
C PRO A 37 10.46 2.30 -5.23
N GLU A 38 11.78 2.46 -5.24
CA GLU A 38 12.61 1.90 -4.17
C GLU A 38 12.01 2.40 -2.86
N PRO A 39 11.55 1.52 -1.96
CA PRO A 39 11.04 1.95 -0.67
C PRO A 39 12.11 2.79 0.01
N TRP A 40 11.72 3.76 0.84
CA TRP A 40 12.70 4.60 1.52
C TRP A 40 13.67 3.76 2.34
N GLN A 41 14.85 3.51 1.78
CA GLN A 41 15.98 2.85 2.45
C GLN A 41 16.67 3.86 3.37
N ALA A 42 15.92 4.41 4.32
CA ALA A 42 16.53 5.10 5.43
C ALA A 42 17.22 4.03 6.30
N GLU A 43 18.52 3.86 6.09
CA GLU A 43 19.37 3.06 6.98
C GLU A 43 19.20 3.57 8.41
N GLN A 44 19.19 2.64 9.37
CA GLN A 44 19.20 3.02 10.77
C GLN A 44 20.47 3.80 11.07
N LEU A 45 20.34 5.07 11.41
CA LEU A 45 21.47 5.93 11.77
C LEU A 45 21.84 5.65 13.22
N GLY A 46 22.98 5.00 13.41
CA GLY A 46 23.62 4.83 14.71
C GLY A 46 24.62 5.96 14.98
N LEU A 47 24.41 6.70 16.06
CA LEU A 47 25.36 7.69 16.57
C LEU A 47 25.96 7.21 17.89
N ARG A 48 27.28 7.34 17.99
CA ARG A 48 28.07 6.78 19.09
C ARG A 48 28.85 7.87 19.81
N VAL A 49 28.85 7.82 21.14
CA VAL A 49 29.81 8.58 21.96
C VAL A 49 31.05 7.73 22.12
N VAL A 50 32.15 8.21 21.55
CA VAL A 50 33.46 7.54 21.60
C VAL A 50 34.43 8.42 22.39
N TYR A 51 35.04 7.85 23.42
CA TYR A 51 36.10 8.48 24.20
C TYR A 51 37.26 7.50 24.34
N ASP A 52 38.50 7.95 24.16
CA ASP A 52 39.70 7.10 24.20
C ASP A 52 39.63 5.81 23.34
N GLY A 53 38.88 5.84 22.23
CA GLY A 53 38.70 4.70 21.33
C GLY A 53 37.67 3.65 21.81
N GLU A 54 37.02 3.86 22.95
CA GLU A 54 35.93 3.04 23.46
C GLU A 54 34.58 3.72 23.22
N THR A 55 33.55 2.94 22.87
CA THR A 55 32.16 3.42 22.77
C THR A 55 31.51 3.34 24.15
N TYR A 56 31.02 4.47 24.65
CA TYR A 56 30.37 4.58 25.96
C TYR A 56 28.85 4.60 25.86
N ASP A 57 28.32 5.13 24.76
CA ASP A 57 26.88 5.17 24.50
C ASP A 57 26.59 5.16 23.00
N GLU A 58 25.42 4.65 22.63
CA GLU A 58 24.94 4.55 21.26
C GLU A 58 23.44 4.81 21.20
N VAL A 59 23.03 5.76 20.36
CA VAL A 59 21.62 5.98 20.01
C VAL A 59 21.42 5.61 18.55
N SER A 60 20.37 4.85 18.27
CA SER A 60 20.02 4.47 16.90
C SER A 60 18.58 4.86 16.63
N PHE A 61 18.34 5.58 15.54
CA PHE A 61 17.01 6.02 15.14
C PHE A 61 16.81 5.91 13.63
N ARG A 62 15.55 5.82 13.23
CA ARG A 62 15.11 5.90 11.84
C ARG A 62 13.97 6.90 11.80
N MET A 63 14.17 8.02 11.11
CA MET A 63 13.19 9.10 11.06
C MET A 63 13.30 9.91 9.77
N LEU A 64 12.22 10.58 9.41
CA LEU A 64 12.22 11.59 8.35
C LEU A 64 12.85 12.88 8.89
N LEU A 65 13.70 13.53 8.10
CA LEU A 65 14.21 14.87 8.43
C LEU A 65 13.70 15.85 7.37
N PRO A 66 12.57 16.54 7.61
CA PRO A 66 11.99 17.44 6.63
C PRO A 66 12.94 18.59 6.26
N PRO A 67 12.78 19.18 5.06
CA PRO A 67 13.58 20.33 4.64
C PRO A 67 13.53 21.45 5.68
N LEU A 68 14.70 22.04 5.98
CA LEU A 68 14.87 23.15 6.94
C LEU A 68 14.55 22.81 8.40
N THR A 69 14.40 21.52 8.73
CA THR A 69 14.32 21.06 10.12
C THR A 69 15.65 20.51 10.62
N GLY A 70 15.74 20.18 11.90
CA GLY A 70 16.94 19.63 12.51
C GLY A 70 16.60 18.61 13.59
N LEU A 71 17.45 17.59 13.70
CA LEU A 71 17.49 16.70 14.85
C LEU A 71 18.53 17.25 15.83
N VAL A 72 18.13 17.46 17.09
CA VAL A 72 19.06 17.86 18.15
C VAL A 72 19.34 16.67 19.05
N LEU A 73 20.62 16.39 19.24
CA LEU A 73 21.11 15.37 20.17
C LEU A 73 21.90 16.08 21.25
N ARG A 74 21.59 15.80 22.52
CA ARG A 74 22.38 16.30 23.63
C ARG A 74 23.40 15.23 24.02
N CYS A 75 24.65 15.61 24.17
CA CYS A 75 25.67 14.75 24.75
C CYS A 75 26.05 15.31 26.12
N ASP A 76 26.02 14.46 27.15
CA ASP A 76 26.62 14.76 28.45
C ASP A 76 28.05 14.17 28.46
N PRO A 77 29.09 15.02 28.30
CA PRO A 77 30.46 14.55 28.22
C PRO A 77 31.01 14.07 29.58
N ASP A 78 30.43 14.49 30.70
CA ASP A 78 30.86 14.07 32.03
C ASP A 78 30.27 12.70 32.38
N ALA A 79 29.04 12.45 31.94
CA ALA A 79 28.38 11.14 32.08
C ALA A 79 28.72 10.17 30.94
N LEU A 80 29.32 10.66 29.84
CA LEU A 80 29.55 9.93 28.59
C LEU A 80 28.26 9.34 27.99
N THR A 81 27.15 10.08 28.08
CA THR A 81 25.83 9.63 27.60
C THR A 81 25.25 10.55 26.51
N LEU A 82 24.44 9.96 25.63
CA LEU A 82 23.55 10.66 24.73
C LEU A 82 22.22 10.87 25.45
N ALA A 83 21.88 12.13 25.70
CA ALA A 83 20.62 12.57 26.27
C ALA A 83 19.70 13.18 25.18
N ASP A 84 18.40 13.16 25.46
CA ASP A 84 17.29 13.78 24.72
C ASP A 84 17.50 14.03 23.22
N THR A 85 16.87 13.21 22.40
CA THR A 85 16.60 13.53 20.99
C THR A 85 15.44 14.50 20.91
N LEU A 86 15.67 15.74 20.44
CA LEU A 86 14.58 16.60 19.98
C LEU A 86 14.32 16.28 18.51
N ALA A 87 13.31 15.46 18.26
CA ALA A 87 12.80 15.20 16.92
C ALA A 87 12.24 16.49 16.29
N PRO A 88 12.27 16.63 14.95
CA PRO A 88 11.60 17.73 14.29
C PRO A 88 10.10 17.64 14.54
N ASP A 89 9.46 18.79 14.75
CA ASP A 89 8.02 18.89 14.75
C ASP A 89 7.52 18.71 13.31
N TYR A 90 6.84 17.60 13.06
CA TYR A 90 6.28 17.28 11.75
C TYR A 90 4.97 18.03 11.47
N GLY A 91 4.43 18.77 12.45
CA GLY A 91 3.11 19.38 12.34
C GLY A 91 1.98 18.35 12.26
N LEU A 92 2.18 17.18 12.87
CA LEU A 92 1.16 16.15 12.97
C LEU A 92 0.22 16.47 14.12
N THR A 93 -1.07 16.18 13.94
CA THR A 93 -2.02 16.16 15.06
C THR A 93 -1.76 14.95 15.95
N ALA A 94 -2.25 15.00 17.20
CA ALA A 94 -2.13 13.86 18.12
C ALA A 94 -2.77 12.57 17.57
N ASP A 95 -3.89 12.69 16.85
CA ASP A 95 -4.55 11.56 16.21
C ASP A 95 -3.69 11.01 15.05
N ALA A 96 -3.05 11.89 14.27
CA ALA A 96 -2.14 11.49 13.21
C ALA A 96 -0.88 10.78 13.73
N GLU A 97 -0.30 11.25 14.84
CA GLU A 97 0.80 10.55 15.51
C GLU A 97 0.37 9.15 15.98
N ALA A 98 -0.81 9.04 16.59
CA ALA A 98 -1.36 7.75 17.01
C ALA A 98 -1.60 6.81 15.82
N ALA A 99 -2.09 7.33 14.69
CA ALA A 99 -2.30 6.56 13.48
C ALA A 99 -0.99 6.06 12.85
N VAL A 100 0.06 6.88 12.88
CA VAL A 100 1.41 6.48 12.45
C VAL A 100 1.92 5.33 13.31
N GLU A 101 1.80 5.44 14.64
CA GLU A 101 2.22 4.35 15.55
C GLU A 101 1.39 3.08 15.40
N ALA A 102 0.11 3.20 15.03
CA ALA A 102 -0.75 2.03 14.79
C ALA A 102 -0.46 1.32 13.45
N ALA A 103 0.16 2.02 12.48
CA ALA A 103 0.48 1.47 11.17
C ALA A 103 1.71 0.55 11.21
N PRO A 104 1.87 -0.37 10.24
CA PRO A 104 3.06 -1.20 10.13
C PRO A 104 4.33 -0.36 10.05
N ARG A 105 5.40 -0.80 10.71
CA ARG A 105 6.68 -0.08 10.78
C ARG A 105 7.24 0.27 9.41
N TRP A 106 7.04 -0.61 8.43
CA TRP A 106 7.49 -0.39 7.05
C TRP A 106 6.74 0.74 6.32
N LEU A 107 5.55 1.15 6.78
CA LEU A 107 4.76 2.26 6.23
C LEU A 107 4.96 3.59 6.93
N ARG A 108 5.39 3.59 8.19
CA ARG A 108 5.41 4.81 9.02
C ARG A 108 6.16 5.99 8.39
N PRO A 109 7.35 5.83 7.77
CA PRO A 109 8.05 6.96 7.16
C PRO A 109 7.24 7.64 6.05
N ASP A 110 6.64 6.84 5.17
CA ASP A 110 5.86 7.32 4.02
C ASP A 110 4.55 7.97 4.50
N LEU A 111 3.93 7.38 5.52
CA LEU A 111 2.73 7.92 6.14
C LEU A 111 3.00 9.28 6.81
N VAL A 112 4.12 9.43 7.53
CA VAL A 112 4.54 10.71 8.12
C VAL A 112 4.78 11.75 7.03
N ASP A 113 5.53 11.42 5.99
CA ASP A 113 5.85 12.34 4.88
C ASP A 113 4.57 12.85 4.20
N ASN A 114 3.58 11.98 4.00
CA ASN A 114 2.36 12.36 3.34
C ASN A 114 1.40 13.14 4.26
N LEU A 115 1.28 12.74 5.54
CA LEU A 115 0.42 13.42 6.52
C LEU A 115 0.88 14.85 6.82
N MET A 116 2.19 15.11 6.87
CA MET A 116 2.70 16.48 7.07
C MET A 116 2.39 17.43 5.91
N GLN A 117 1.95 16.91 4.75
CA GLN A 117 1.60 17.70 3.56
C GLN A 117 0.10 17.98 3.41
N VAL A 118 -0.74 17.46 4.30
CA VAL A 118 -2.20 17.69 4.29
C VAL A 118 -2.64 18.49 5.53
N SER A 119 -3.83 19.09 5.47
CA SER A 119 -4.35 19.90 6.58
C SER A 119 -4.70 19.04 7.80
N ASP A 120 -4.68 19.63 9.00
CA ASP A 120 -5.04 18.96 10.27
C ASP A 120 -6.38 18.23 10.19
N SER A 121 -7.38 18.82 9.52
CA SER A 121 -8.68 18.18 9.32
C SER A 121 -8.59 16.91 8.47
N ARG A 122 -7.73 16.90 7.45
CA ARG A 122 -7.48 15.71 6.62
C ARG A 122 -6.65 14.69 7.38
N GLN A 123 -5.63 15.14 8.13
CA GLN A 123 -4.85 14.28 9.02
C GLN A 123 -5.74 13.53 9.99
N ASN A 124 -6.62 14.23 10.73
CA ASN A 124 -7.54 13.59 11.68
C ASN A 124 -8.53 12.63 11.02
N THR A 125 -9.00 12.95 9.80
CA THR A 125 -9.91 12.04 9.08
C THR A 125 -9.19 10.77 8.66
N LEU A 126 -7.97 10.87 8.13
CA LEU A 126 -7.15 9.71 7.78
C LEU A 126 -6.75 8.91 9.01
N ALA A 127 -6.43 9.59 10.11
CA ALA A 127 -6.10 8.97 11.38
C ALA A 127 -7.27 8.14 11.92
N GLU A 128 -8.48 8.68 11.89
CA GLU A 128 -9.70 7.95 12.30
C GLU A 128 -9.87 6.65 11.50
N MET A 129 -9.65 6.70 10.18
CA MET A 129 -9.76 5.52 9.31
C MET A 129 -8.70 4.45 9.63
N ILE A 130 -7.48 4.86 9.98
CA ILE A 130 -6.38 3.93 10.33
C ILE A 130 -6.58 3.35 11.74
N LEU A 131 -7.02 4.18 12.69
CA LEU A 131 -7.20 3.77 14.09
C LEU A 131 -8.43 2.88 14.27
N ASN A 132 -9.52 3.19 13.55
CA ASN A 132 -10.82 2.54 13.71
C ASN A 132 -11.35 1.94 12.39
N PRO A 133 -10.60 1.05 11.72
CA PRO A 133 -11.10 0.38 10.52
C PRO A 133 -12.25 -0.58 10.87
N THR A 134 -13.14 -0.82 9.90
CA THR A 134 -14.26 -1.77 10.06
C THR A 134 -13.78 -3.18 10.41
N ASP A 135 -12.66 -3.61 9.83
CA ASP A 135 -11.91 -4.81 10.18
C ASP A 135 -10.46 -4.40 10.48
N PRO A 136 -9.90 -4.74 11.67
CA PRO A 136 -8.50 -4.46 12.01
C PRO A 136 -7.46 -4.90 10.98
N ARG A 137 -7.77 -5.94 10.19
CA ARG A 137 -6.90 -6.43 9.10
C ARG A 137 -6.74 -5.44 7.96
N LEU A 138 -7.63 -4.45 7.82
CA LEU A 138 -7.57 -3.46 6.75
C LEU A 138 -6.61 -2.30 7.04
N ARG A 139 -5.99 -2.29 8.23
CA ARG A 139 -5.27 -1.10 8.70
C ARG A 139 -4.07 -0.79 7.79
N ASP A 140 -3.33 -1.80 7.36
CA ASP A 140 -2.18 -1.65 6.49
C ASP A 140 -2.58 -1.19 5.08
N GLU A 141 -3.68 -1.66 4.49
CA GLU A 141 -4.13 -1.18 3.18
C GLU A 141 -4.67 0.25 3.23
N ILE A 142 -5.34 0.64 4.33
CA ILE A 142 -5.74 2.03 4.57
C ILE A 142 -4.50 2.91 4.74
N ALA A 143 -3.56 2.49 5.60
CA ALA A 143 -2.32 3.23 5.85
C ALA A 143 -1.47 3.33 4.57
N PHE A 144 -1.41 2.27 3.75
CA PHE A 144 -0.68 2.28 2.48
C PHE A 144 -1.26 3.31 1.52
N GLN A 145 -2.59 3.34 1.35
CA GLN A 145 -3.26 4.34 0.51
C GLN A 145 -3.06 5.76 1.05
N ALA A 146 -3.17 5.94 2.37
CA ALA A 146 -2.94 7.22 3.04
C ALA A 146 -1.48 7.69 2.91
N ALA A 147 -0.51 6.77 2.79
CA ALA A 147 0.91 7.09 2.60
C ALA A 147 1.26 7.41 1.15
N HIS A 148 0.57 6.82 0.17
CA HIS A 148 1.01 6.86 -1.24
C HIS A 148 0.07 7.60 -2.20
N ILE A 149 -1.15 7.96 -1.80
CA ILE A 149 -1.99 8.86 -2.60
C ILE A 149 -1.44 10.29 -2.46
N SER A 150 -1.21 10.97 -3.57
CA SER A 150 -0.57 12.30 -3.54
C SER A 150 -1.33 13.30 -2.65
N PRO A 151 -0.63 14.18 -1.91
CA PRO A 151 -1.27 15.13 -1.01
C PRO A 151 -2.35 16.00 -1.69
N PRO A 152 -2.15 16.52 -2.92
CA PRO A 152 -3.20 17.26 -3.62
C PRO A 152 -4.50 16.47 -3.82
N TYR A 153 -4.41 15.15 -4.03
CA TYR A 153 -5.58 14.29 -4.16
C TYR A 153 -6.21 13.97 -2.82
N LEU A 154 -5.45 13.65 -1.78
CA LEU A 154 -5.98 13.50 -0.42
C LEU A 154 -6.73 14.76 0.04
N MET A 155 -6.24 15.94 -0.34
CA MET A 155 -6.85 17.22 -0.05
C MET A 155 -8.13 17.50 -0.86
N ALA A 156 -8.27 16.95 -2.07
CA ALA A 156 -9.38 17.26 -2.98
C ALA A 156 -10.47 16.18 -3.00
N MET A 157 -10.11 14.90 -2.82
CA MET A 157 -11.03 13.77 -2.94
C MET A 157 -11.89 13.59 -1.68
N ALA A 158 -12.98 12.82 -1.80
CA ALA A 158 -13.68 12.30 -0.63
C ALA A 158 -12.88 11.11 -0.06
N LEU A 159 -12.46 11.17 1.21
CA LEU A 159 -11.60 10.12 1.79
C LEU A 159 -12.31 8.78 1.92
N SER A 160 -13.65 8.75 2.00
CA SER A 160 -14.45 7.51 1.99
C SER A 160 -14.23 6.64 0.74
N ILE A 161 -13.58 7.17 -0.30
CA ILE A 161 -13.12 6.40 -1.45
C ILE A 161 -12.09 5.34 -1.06
N ILE A 162 -11.26 5.58 -0.04
CA ILE A 162 -10.24 4.64 0.45
C ILE A 162 -10.92 3.39 1.02
N GLU A 163 -11.88 3.55 1.92
CA GLU A 163 -12.68 2.44 2.47
C GLU A 163 -13.48 1.74 1.37
N ARG A 164 -14.16 2.50 0.51
CA ARG A 164 -14.95 1.92 -0.58
C ARG A 164 -14.10 1.10 -1.56
N ASN A 165 -12.83 1.49 -1.77
CA ASN A 165 -11.89 0.70 -2.55
C ASN A 165 -11.64 -0.67 -1.93
N LEU A 166 -11.45 -0.72 -0.61
CA LEU A 166 -11.23 -1.96 0.13
C LEU A 166 -12.50 -2.80 0.21
N ASP A 167 -13.65 -2.20 0.54
CA ASP A 167 -14.94 -2.90 0.56
C ASP A 167 -15.20 -3.62 -0.78
N SER A 168 -14.93 -2.93 -1.90
CA SER A 168 -15.09 -3.51 -3.24
C SER A 168 -14.08 -4.63 -3.50
N LEU A 169 -12.86 -4.50 -3.01
CA LEU A 169 -11.78 -5.45 -3.23
C LEU A 169 -12.02 -6.75 -2.47
N PHE A 170 -12.38 -6.66 -1.18
CA PHE A 170 -12.66 -7.85 -0.35
C PHE A 170 -13.99 -8.51 -0.72
N ALA A 171 -14.98 -7.75 -1.19
CA ALA A 171 -16.19 -8.34 -1.76
C ALA A 171 -15.89 -9.17 -3.03
N ILE A 172 -14.95 -8.73 -3.87
CA ILE A 172 -14.52 -9.46 -5.07
C ILE A 172 -13.65 -10.67 -4.67
N ASP A 173 -12.79 -10.55 -3.67
CA ASP A 173 -11.96 -11.66 -3.18
C ASP A 173 -12.82 -12.89 -2.83
N GLU A 174 -13.96 -12.69 -2.17
CA GLU A 174 -14.93 -13.76 -1.87
C GLU A 174 -15.53 -14.45 -3.11
N GLU A 175 -15.51 -13.80 -4.28
CA GLU A 175 -16.03 -14.34 -5.54
C GLU A 175 -14.97 -15.12 -6.34
N LEU A 176 -13.67 -14.91 -6.09
CA LEU A 176 -12.59 -15.47 -6.90
C LEU A 176 -12.09 -16.80 -6.34
N ASN A 177 -12.27 -17.89 -7.09
CA ASN A 177 -11.83 -19.22 -6.65
C ASN A 177 -10.33 -19.53 -6.86
N TYR A 178 -9.62 -18.66 -7.59
CA TYR A 178 -8.25 -18.91 -8.05
C TYR A 178 -7.20 -18.04 -7.35
N VAL A 179 -7.63 -17.04 -6.58
CA VAL A 179 -6.77 -16.13 -5.83
C VAL A 179 -7.44 -15.81 -4.50
N GLU A 180 -6.66 -15.69 -3.44
CA GLU A 180 -7.12 -15.27 -2.12
C GLU A 180 -6.16 -14.22 -1.55
N ILE A 181 -6.69 -13.29 -0.76
CA ILE A 181 -5.88 -12.40 0.08
C ILE A 181 -5.44 -13.18 1.32
N VAL A 182 -4.15 -13.09 1.64
CA VAL A 182 -3.53 -13.72 2.79
C VAL A 182 -2.85 -12.69 3.68
N ASP A 183 -3.14 -12.76 4.98
CA ASP A 183 -2.59 -11.87 5.99
C ASP A 183 -1.40 -12.51 6.71
N TYR A 184 -0.38 -11.71 6.97
CA TYR A 184 0.81 -12.07 7.72
C TYR A 184 0.97 -11.18 8.95
N GLY A 185 1.01 -11.81 10.13
CA GLY A 185 1.07 -11.12 11.42
C GLY A 185 -0.31 -10.72 11.96
N ASP A 186 -0.35 -10.28 13.21
CA ASP A 186 -1.54 -9.77 13.89
C ASP A 186 -1.43 -8.24 14.08
N PRO A 187 -2.31 -7.42 13.48
CA PRO A 187 -2.31 -5.95 13.63
C PRO A 187 -2.43 -5.43 15.07
N ALA A 188 -2.77 -6.28 16.05
CA ALA A 188 -2.81 -5.94 17.47
C ALA A 188 -1.53 -6.30 18.24
N ILE A 189 -0.63 -7.09 17.65
CA ILE A 189 0.55 -7.66 18.32
C ILE A 189 1.84 -7.38 17.55
N ASP A 190 1.82 -7.64 16.25
CA ASP A 190 2.97 -7.53 15.37
C ASP A 190 3.11 -6.11 14.81
N ASP A 191 4.36 -5.67 14.67
CA ASP A 191 4.69 -4.31 14.24
C ASP A 191 4.95 -4.24 12.72
N ASP A 192 5.16 -5.39 12.08
CA ASP A 192 5.47 -5.54 10.64
C ASP A 192 4.44 -6.44 9.93
N TYR A 193 3.18 -6.40 10.35
CA TYR A 193 2.13 -7.13 9.66
C TYR A 193 1.90 -6.58 8.25
N TYR A 194 1.42 -7.43 7.36
CA TYR A 194 1.12 -7.09 5.97
C TYR A 194 0.19 -8.12 5.33
N SER A 195 -0.39 -7.75 4.19
CA SER A 195 -1.20 -8.62 3.35
C SER A 195 -0.53 -8.84 2.00
N THR A 196 -0.86 -9.96 1.35
CA THR A 196 -0.56 -10.19 -0.07
C THR A 196 -1.63 -11.08 -0.69
N THR A 197 -1.47 -11.48 -1.95
CA THR A 197 -2.33 -12.46 -2.60
C THR A 197 -1.58 -13.74 -2.94
N GLN A 198 -2.28 -14.85 -2.77
CA GLN A 198 -1.84 -16.17 -3.24
C GLN A 198 -2.78 -16.62 -4.37
N TYR A 199 -2.22 -17.03 -5.50
CA TYR A 199 -3.00 -17.57 -6.62
C TYR A 199 -2.62 -19.01 -6.93
N LYS A 200 -3.59 -19.74 -7.48
CA LYS A 200 -3.46 -21.14 -7.87
C LYS A 200 -3.27 -21.25 -9.38
N ALA A 201 -2.27 -21.99 -9.81
CA ALA A 201 -2.04 -22.31 -11.21
C ALA A 201 -1.78 -23.81 -11.41
N LEU A 202 -1.99 -24.29 -12.63
CA LEU A 202 -1.66 -25.66 -13.00
C LEU A 202 -0.26 -25.72 -13.61
N GLU A 203 0.66 -26.40 -12.95
CA GLU A 203 1.97 -26.77 -13.49
C GLU A 203 1.98 -28.29 -13.71
N ASP A 204 2.16 -28.73 -14.95
CA ASP A 204 2.11 -30.16 -15.33
C ASP A 204 0.85 -30.91 -14.84
N SER A 205 -0.32 -30.25 -14.86
CA SER A 205 -1.61 -30.77 -14.35
C SER A 205 -1.67 -30.97 -12.83
N VAL A 206 -0.75 -30.35 -12.07
CA VAL A 206 -0.77 -30.28 -10.61
C VAL A 206 -1.08 -28.84 -10.21
N GLU A 207 -2.00 -28.67 -9.25
CA GLU A 207 -2.29 -27.36 -8.66
C GLU A 207 -1.10 -26.92 -7.79
N VAL A 208 -0.53 -25.76 -8.12
CA VAL A 208 0.57 -25.11 -7.42
C VAL A 208 0.11 -23.73 -6.99
N SER A 209 0.37 -23.38 -5.73
CA SER A 209 0.15 -22.04 -5.20
C SER A 209 1.39 -21.17 -5.42
N PHE A 210 1.16 -19.95 -5.88
CA PHE A 210 2.17 -18.91 -6.05
C PHE A 210 1.77 -17.70 -5.22
N GLU A 211 2.71 -17.17 -4.45
CA GLU A 211 2.51 -15.94 -3.69
C GLU A 211 3.04 -14.74 -4.48
N ILE A 212 2.23 -13.69 -4.54
CA ILE A 212 2.65 -12.43 -5.12
C ILE A 212 3.55 -11.69 -4.11
N PRO A 213 4.66 -11.08 -4.54
CA PRO A 213 5.45 -10.23 -3.64
C PRO A 213 4.58 -9.12 -3.05
N ARG A 214 4.72 -8.89 -1.74
CA ARG A 214 3.95 -7.90 -0.97
C ARG A 214 3.89 -6.53 -1.66
N GLU A 215 5.02 -6.05 -2.19
CA GLU A 215 5.10 -4.74 -2.83
C GLU A 215 4.19 -4.67 -4.07
N ILE A 216 4.08 -5.76 -4.83
CA ILE A 216 3.20 -5.85 -5.99
C ILE A 216 1.73 -5.82 -5.54
N TYR A 217 1.39 -6.52 -4.45
CA TYR A 217 0.04 -6.47 -3.89
C TYR A 217 -0.38 -5.03 -3.56
N TYR A 218 0.41 -4.29 -2.78
CA TYR A 218 -0.02 -2.95 -2.40
C TYR A 218 -0.04 -1.96 -3.57
N TRP A 219 0.96 -1.99 -4.47
CA TRP A 219 1.03 -1.03 -5.56
C TRP A 219 0.04 -1.29 -6.70
N TYR A 220 -0.36 -2.54 -6.93
CA TYR A 220 -1.17 -2.91 -8.10
C TYR A 220 -2.55 -3.45 -7.76
N VAL A 221 -2.73 -4.03 -6.57
CA VAL A 221 -4.02 -4.56 -6.12
C VAL A 221 -4.73 -3.54 -5.24
N ILE A 222 -4.04 -3.04 -4.22
CA ILE A 222 -4.59 -2.08 -3.25
C ILE A 222 -4.69 -0.67 -3.81
N MET A 223 -3.59 -0.15 -4.38
CA MET A 223 -3.54 1.24 -4.81
C MET A 223 -4.62 1.55 -5.85
N PRO A 224 -5.48 2.57 -5.64
CA PRO A 224 -6.49 2.91 -6.63
C PRO A 224 -5.83 3.47 -7.91
N ARG A 225 -5.87 2.72 -9.01
CA ARG A 225 -5.25 3.14 -10.28
C ARG A 225 -6.11 2.76 -11.47
N ILE A 226 -6.33 3.68 -12.42
CA ILE A 226 -6.69 3.28 -13.78
C ILE A 226 -5.93 4.06 -14.86
N THR A 227 -5.90 5.39 -14.89
CA THR A 227 -5.31 6.11 -16.05
C THR A 227 -5.08 7.59 -15.79
N ASP A 228 -6.00 8.21 -15.05
CA ASP A 228 -5.75 9.41 -14.26
C ASP A 228 -5.67 8.91 -12.81
N GLU A 229 -4.74 9.38 -11.98
CA GLU A 229 -4.51 8.97 -10.58
C GLU A 229 -5.69 9.26 -9.61
N LEU A 230 -6.88 9.46 -10.15
CA LEU A 230 -8.12 9.79 -9.45
C LEU A 230 -9.03 8.57 -9.43
N PRO A 231 -9.15 7.86 -8.29
CA PRO A 231 -10.31 7.01 -8.07
C PRO A 231 -11.59 7.84 -8.17
N LYS A 232 -12.50 7.43 -9.05
CA LYS A 232 -13.72 8.16 -9.42
C LYS A 232 -14.94 7.23 -9.42
N ILE A 233 -16.12 7.84 -9.30
CA ILE A 233 -17.39 7.18 -9.65
C ILE A 233 -17.57 7.33 -11.17
N ILE A 234 -17.80 6.21 -11.85
CA ILE A 234 -18.02 6.13 -13.29
C ILE A 234 -19.42 5.55 -13.48
N TYR A 235 -20.31 6.30 -14.13
CA TYR A 235 -21.70 5.87 -14.38
C TYR A 235 -22.44 5.33 -13.13
N ASN A 236 -22.35 6.07 -12.01
CA ASN A 236 -22.90 5.71 -10.69
C ASN A 236 -22.30 4.45 -10.01
N LYS A 237 -21.26 3.84 -10.60
CA LYS A 237 -20.51 2.73 -10.01
C LYS A 237 -19.13 3.19 -9.57
N PHE A 238 -18.58 2.55 -8.54
CA PHE A 238 -17.16 2.73 -8.26
C PHE A 238 -16.34 2.20 -9.43
N TRP A 239 -15.15 2.75 -9.66
CA TRP A 239 -14.36 2.37 -10.82
C TRP A 239 -14.02 0.87 -10.84
N ARG A 240 -13.75 0.25 -9.69
CA ARG A 240 -13.41 -1.17 -9.59
C ARG A 240 -14.63 -2.04 -9.91
N GLU A 241 -15.78 -1.65 -9.37
CA GLU A 241 -17.08 -2.24 -9.73
C GLU A 241 -17.36 -2.12 -11.24
N PHE A 242 -17.07 -0.96 -11.83
CA PHE A 242 -17.28 -0.73 -13.26
C PHE A 242 -16.37 -1.62 -14.13
N LEU A 243 -15.09 -1.74 -13.79
CA LEU A 243 -14.15 -2.60 -14.52
C LEU A 243 -14.53 -4.08 -14.40
N TYR A 244 -14.96 -4.52 -13.22
CA TYR A 244 -15.24 -5.93 -12.97
C TYR A 244 -16.63 -6.36 -13.48
N TYR A 245 -17.67 -5.57 -13.20
CA TYR A 245 -19.05 -5.97 -13.51
C TYR A 245 -19.58 -5.46 -14.86
N ASP A 246 -18.97 -4.43 -15.47
CA ASP A 246 -19.57 -3.74 -16.61
C ASP A 246 -18.90 -4.03 -17.97
N ASN A 247 -17.63 -4.46 -17.99
CA ASN A 247 -16.84 -4.78 -19.19
C ASN A 247 -16.96 -3.77 -20.36
N GLY A 248 -17.38 -2.52 -20.08
CA GLY A 248 -17.72 -1.52 -21.10
C GLY A 248 -18.93 -1.85 -22.00
N THR A 249 -19.76 -2.84 -21.65
CA THR A 249 -20.88 -3.30 -22.49
C THR A 249 -22.20 -2.58 -22.21
N THR A 250 -22.34 -1.95 -21.04
CA THR A 250 -23.56 -1.24 -20.69
C THR A 250 -23.47 0.21 -21.14
N SER A 251 -23.67 0.43 -22.44
CA SER A 251 -23.98 1.75 -22.98
C SER A 251 -25.45 2.09 -22.72
N CYS A 252 -25.72 3.11 -21.90
CA CYS A 252 -26.94 3.95 -21.91
C CYS A 252 -26.73 5.19 -21.02
#